data_AF-A0A7C8ZZJ7-F1
#
_entry.id   AF-A0A7C8ZZJ7-F1
#
_cell.length_a   1.000
_cell.length_b   1.000
_cell.length_c   1.000
_cell.angle_alpha   90.00
_cell.angle_beta   90.00
_cell.angle_gamma   90.00
#
_symmetry.space_group_name_H-M   'P 1'
#
loop_
_entity.id
_entity.type
_entity.pdbx_description
1 polymer ?
#
loop_
_entity_poly.entity_id
_entity_poly.type
_entity_poly.pdbx_seq_one_letter_code
_entity_poly.pdbx_strand_id
1 'polypeptide(L)'
;SSEMTSLGRLSIHSGALTSGFFDMHHFNPCSLSALFRFETCYQIALAIKDEVEDLEKAGITVIQIDEAALREGLPLRKSEQPSYLDWAVHSFRITNSGVHDTTQIHTHMCYSNFNDIIHAIMDMDSDVITIENSRSDEKLLSVFGEGVKYGAG
;
A
#
# COMPACT_ATOMS: atom_id res chain seq x y z
N SER A 1 -16.74 -28.85 -12.28
CA SER A 1 -17.92 -28.47 -11.47
C SER A 1 -17.37 -28.04 -10.13
N SER A 2 -17.28 -26.76 -9.76
CA SER A 2 -18.10 -25.60 -10.09
C SER A 2 -17.28 -24.30 -9.94
N GLU A 3 -17.40 -23.45 -10.97
CA GLU A 3 -17.38 -21.97 -10.98
C GLU A 3 -16.33 -21.16 -10.17
N MET A 4 -15.40 -20.62 -10.97
CA MET A 4 -14.90 -19.23 -10.95
C MET A 4 -15.78 -18.25 -10.13
N THR A 5 -15.25 -17.75 -9.02
CA THR A 5 -15.72 -16.53 -8.35
C THR A 5 -14.57 -15.54 -8.27
N SER A 6 -14.49 -14.66 -9.26
CA SER A 6 -13.87 -13.35 -9.14
C SER A 6 -14.76 -12.49 -8.25
N LEU A 7 -14.31 -12.14 -7.05
CA LEU A 7 -14.79 -11.01 -6.25
C LEU A 7 -14.05 -11.04 -4.90
N GLY A 8 -13.57 -9.87 -4.48
CA GLY A 8 -12.77 -9.59 -3.29
C GLY A 8 -12.72 -10.69 -2.22
N ARG A 9 -11.57 -11.34 -2.11
CA ARG A 9 -11.26 -12.16 -0.94
C ARG A 9 -10.58 -11.28 0.10
N LEU A 10 -11.43 -10.63 0.88
CA LEU A 10 -11.15 -10.14 2.22
C LEU A 10 -10.56 -11.30 3.04
N SER A 11 -9.23 -11.40 3.11
CA SER A 11 -8.56 -12.42 3.93
C SER A 11 -8.51 -11.91 5.37
N ILE A 12 -9.58 -12.18 6.12
CA ILE A 12 -9.64 -11.88 7.55
C ILE A 12 -8.84 -12.96 8.29
N HIS A 13 -7.56 -12.68 8.55
CA HIS A 13 -6.80 -13.32 9.62
C HIS A 13 -6.46 -12.25 10.66
N SER A 14 -7.38 -12.01 11.59
CA SER A 14 -7.19 -11.23 12.82
C SER A 14 -6.66 -9.78 12.71
N GLY A 15 -6.73 -9.14 11.54
CA GLY A 15 -6.36 -7.73 11.36
C GLY A 15 -7.57 -6.83 11.06
N ALA A 16 -7.56 -5.61 11.58
CA ALA A 16 -8.48 -4.57 11.14
C ALA A 16 -8.04 -4.05 9.76
N LEU A 17 -9.01 -3.87 8.86
CA LEU A 17 -8.80 -3.39 7.50
C LEU A 17 -9.22 -1.93 7.42
N THR A 18 -8.29 -1.05 7.10
CA THR A 18 -8.60 0.33 6.70
C THR A 18 -8.56 0.40 5.18
N SER A 19 -9.56 1.06 4.56
CA SER A 19 -9.56 1.24 3.11
C SER A 19 -8.35 2.08 2.69
N GLY A 20 -7.73 1.70 1.58
CA GLY A 20 -6.47 2.25 1.15
C GLY A 20 -6.41 3.74 0.90
N PHE A 21 -5.30 4.32 1.32
CA PHE A 21 -4.99 5.73 1.16
C PHE A 21 -5.01 6.17 -0.31
N PHE A 22 -4.39 5.39 -1.20
CA PHE A 22 -4.34 5.69 -2.63
C PHE A 22 -5.70 5.50 -3.30
N ASP A 23 -6.57 4.63 -2.78
CA ASP A 23 -7.91 4.42 -3.32
C ASP A 23 -8.80 5.64 -3.08
N MET A 24 -8.69 6.27 -1.90
CA MET A 24 -9.41 7.52 -1.63
C MET A 24 -8.98 8.67 -2.55
N HIS A 25 -7.70 8.73 -2.94
CA HIS A 25 -7.23 9.72 -3.92
C HIS A 25 -7.65 9.35 -5.36
N HIS A 26 -7.69 8.06 -5.72
CA HIS A 26 -8.03 7.62 -7.08
C HIS A 26 -9.51 7.89 -7.42
N PHE A 27 -10.43 7.65 -6.47
CA PHE A 27 -11.87 7.82 -6.69
C PHE A 27 -12.38 9.26 -6.58
N ASN A 28 -11.50 10.23 -6.33
CA ASN A 28 -11.85 11.65 -6.39
C ASN A 28 -11.26 12.26 -7.67
N PRO A 29 -12.06 12.46 -8.75
CA PRO A 29 -11.56 12.96 -10.03
C PRO A 29 -11.29 14.47 -9.92
N CYS A 30 -10.20 14.85 -9.27
CA CYS A 30 -9.80 16.24 -9.17
C CYS A 30 -8.82 16.59 -10.28
N SER A 31 -9.25 17.46 -11.20
CA SER A 31 -8.42 18.12 -12.23
C SER A 31 -7.50 19.18 -11.61
N LEU A 32 -6.78 18.85 -10.54
CA LEU A 32 -5.99 19.78 -9.74
C LEU A 32 -4.49 19.56 -9.93
N SER A 33 -3.74 20.67 -9.87
CA SER A 33 -2.29 20.69 -10.01
C SER A 33 -1.59 19.75 -9.02
N ALA A 34 -0.38 19.29 -9.35
CA ALA A 34 0.41 18.37 -8.52
C ALA A 34 0.59 18.83 -7.06
N LEU A 35 0.59 20.15 -6.81
CA LEU A 35 0.67 20.72 -5.46
C LEU A 35 -0.56 20.37 -4.60
N PHE A 36 -1.76 20.43 -5.16
CA PHE A 36 -2.98 20.13 -4.40
C PHE A 36 -3.15 18.64 -4.11
N ARG A 37 -2.56 17.78 -4.96
CA ARG A 37 -2.60 16.32 -4.79
C ARG A 37 -1.83 15.89 -3.54
N PHE A 38 -0.61 16.40 -3.33
CA PHE A 38 0.18 16.01 -2.16
C PHE A 38 -0.45 16.53 -0.85
N GLU A 39 -0.96 17.77 -0.83
CA GLU A 39 -1.59 18.35 0.35
C GLU A 39 -2.83 17.55 0.77
N THR A 40 -3.68 17.22 -0.19
CA THR A 40 -4.87 16.39 0.06
C THR A 40 -4.47 15.01 0.55
N CYS A 41 -3.46 14.39 -0.08
CA CYS A 41 -2.86 13.15 0.40
C CYS A 41 -2.43 13.27 1.87
N TYR A 42 -1.66 14.29 2.25
CA TYR A 42 -1.19 14.37 3.63
C TYR A 42 -2.33 14.52 4.64
N GLN A 43 -3.39 15.25 4.30
CA GLN A 43 -4.56 15.35 5.17
C GLN A 43 -5.29 14.01 5.33
N ILE A 44 -5.45 13.24 4.25
CA ILE A 44 -6.04 11.90 4.33
C ILE A 44 -5.12 10.97 5.16
N ALA A 45 -3.79 11.09 5.00
CA ALA A 45 -2.84 10.25 5.72
C ALA A 45 -2.88 10.51 7.23
N LEU A 46 -3.05 11.77 7.63
CA LEU A 46 -3.26 12.14 9.03
C LEU A 46 -4.58 11.58 9.57
N ALA A 47 -5.66 11.60 8.80
CA ALA A 47 -6.92 11.01 9.23
C ALA A 47 -6.84 9.48 9.40
N ILE A 48 -6.13 8.79 8.49
CA ILE A 48 -5.89 7.34 8.63
C ILE A 48 -4.97 7.06 9.81
N LYS A 49 -3.99 7.91 10.08
CA LYS A 49 -3.12 7.78 11.26
C LYS A 49 -3.92 7.74 12.55
N ASP A 50 -4.88 8.65 12.70
CA ASP A 50 -5.73 8.69 13.88
C ASP A 50 -6.50 7.35 14.05
N GLU A 51 -7.05 6.79 12.96
CA GLU A 51 -7.72 5.49 12.96
C GLU A 51 -6.76 4.35 13.33
N VAL A 52 -5.56 4.32 12.75
CA VAL A 52 -4.52 3.30 13.05
C VAL A 52 -4.14 3.32 14.52
N GLU A 53 -3.91 4.51 15.10
CA GLU A 53 -3.60 4.66 16.51
C GLU A 53 -4.77 4.24 17.41
N ASP A 54 -6.01 4.50 17.01
CA ASP A 54 -7.19 4.08 17.77
C ASP A 54 -7.41 2.56 17.72
N LEU A 55 -7.14 1.91 16.59
CA LEU A 55 -7.12 0.46 16.46
C LEU A 55 -6.03 -0.17 17.35
N GLU A 56 -4.84 0.41 17.37
CA GLU A 56 -3.75 -0.04 18.26
C GLU A 56 -4.14 0.10 19.74
N LYS A 57 -4.69 1.25 20.15
CA LYS A 57 -5.19 1.47 21.52
C LYS A 57 -6.30 0.50 21.91
N ALA A 58 -7.10 0.03 20.94
CA ALA A 58 -8.10 -1.01 21.13
C ALA A 58 -7.49 -2.42 21.31
N GLY A 59 -6.17 -2.56 21.23
CA GLY A 59 -5.43 -3.80 21.42
C GLY A 59 -5.20 -4.60 20.14
N ILE A 60 -5.44 -4.00 18.97
CA ILE A 60 -5.17 -4.63 17.68
C ILE A 60 -3.68 -4.52 17.37
N THR A 61 -3.02 -5.66 17.21
CA THR A 61 -1.56 -5.75 17.04
C THR A 61 -1.13 -6.04 15.60
N VAL A 62 -2.10 -6.23 14.70
CA VAL A 62 -1.87 -6.41 13.26
C VAL A 62 -2.88 -5.52 12.53
N ILE A 63 -2.38 -4.53 11.81
CA ILE A 63 -3.19 -3.55 11.09
C ILE A 63 -2.81 -3.61 9.62
N GLN A 64 -3.82 -3.76 8.76
CA GLN A 64 -3.60 -3.82 7.32
C GLN A 64 -4.11 -2.53 6.64
N ILE A 65 -3.21 -1.90 5.90
CA ILE A 65 -3.44 -0.69 5.11
C ILE A 65 -3.23 -1.05 3.63
N ASP A 66 -4.33 -1.26 2.91
CA ASP A 66 -4.30 -1.73 1.52
C ASP A 66 -3.94 -0.59 0.56
N GLU A 67 -3.21 -0.84 -0.52
CA GLU A 67 -2.79 0.23 -1.43
C GLU A 67 -2.97 -0.16 -2.90
N ALA A 68 -4.21 -0.39 -3.30
CA ALA A 68 -4.55 -0.88 -4.64
C ALA A 68 -4.31 0.15 -5.77
N ALA A 69 -4.15 1.44 -5.46
CA ALA A 69 -4.04 2.50 -6.48
C ALA A 69 -2.70 3.26 -6.55
N LEU A 70 -1.64 2.88 -5.80
CA LEU A 70 -0.30 3.51 -5.89
C LEU A 70 0.24 3.56 -7.33
N ARG A 71 0.14 2.46 -8.07
CA ARG A 71 0.61 2.39 -9.46
C ARG A 71 -0.30 3.16 -10.41
N GLU A 72 -1.60 3.16 -10.14
CA GLU A 72 -2.60 3.80 -10.99
C GLU A 72 -2.50 5.33 -10.95
N GLY A 73 -2.01 5.89 -9.84
CA GLY A 73 -1.76 7.32 -9.69
C GLY A 73 -0.48 7.84 -10.35
N LEU A 74 0.34 6.96 -10.93
CA LEU A 74 1.62 7.33 -11.57
C LEU A 74 1.42 8.29 -12.75
N PRO A 75 2.16 9.40 -12.80
CA PRO A 75 2.20 10.26 -13.97
C PRO A 75 2.64 9.51 -15.24
N LEU A 76 2.02 9.83 -16.37
CA LEU A 76 2.41 9.28 -17.68
C LEU A 76 3.84 9.65 -18.08
N ARG A 77 4.31 10.83 -17.64
CA ARG A 77 5.67 11.30 -17.85
C ARG A 77 6.60 10.69 -16.81
N LYS A 78 7.54 9.86 -17.26
CA LYS A 78 8.56 9.24 -16.39
C LYS A 78 9.35 10.23 -15.54
N SER A 79 9.60 11.45 -16.05
CA SER A 79 10.28 12.51 -15.31
C SER A 79 9.51 13.03 -14.09
N GLU A 80 8.19 12.84 -14.04
CA GLU A 80 7.32 13.31 -12.96
C GLU A 80 7.03 12.20 -11.92
N GLN A 81 7.34 10.94 -12.26
CA GLN A 81 7.11 9.78 -11.38
C GLN A 81 7.91 9.81 -10.06
N PRO A 82 9.20 10.22 -10.02
CA PRO A 82 9.94 10.25 -8.77
C PRO A 82 9.29 11.17 -7.73
N SER A 83 8.86 12.36 -8.14
CA SER A 83 8.17 13.29 -7.23
C SER A 83 6.84 12.73 -6.75
N TYR A 84 6.08 12.05 -7.62
CA TYR A 84 4.85 11.36 -7.24
C TYR A 84 5.11 10.28 -6.18
N LEU A 85 6.06 9.39 -6.44
CA LEU A 85 6.38 8.28 -5.55
C LEU A 85 6.90 8.77 -4.20
N ASP A 86 7.69 9.84 -4.17
CA ASP A 86 8.21 10.44 -2.94
C ASP A 86 7.08 10.86 -1.97
N TRP A 87 6.14 11.70 -2.41
CA TRP A 87 5.06 12.12 -1.51
C TRP A 87 4.06 10.99 -1.25
N ALA A 88 3.86 10.07 -2.19
CA ALA A 88 2.99 8.91 -2.03
C ALA A 88 3.51 8.02 -0.89
N VAL A 89 4.77 7.59 -0.97
CA VAL A 89 5.43 6.78 0.05
C VAL A 89 5.49 7.51 1.38
N HIS A 90 5.82 8.80 1.38
CA HIS A 90 5.81 9.59 2.61
C HIS A 90 4.43 9.62 3.27
N SER A 91 3.37 9.75 2.48
CA SER A 91 2.00 9.74 3.01
C SER A 91 1.65 8.40 3.64
N PHE A 92 2.03 7.28 3.00
CA PHE A 92 1.84 5.96 3.58
C PHE A 92 2.54 5.85 4.93
N ARG A 93 3.79 6.30 5.04
CA ARG A 93 4.55 6.28 6.31
C ARG A 93 3.90 7.14 7.39
N ILE A 94 3.28 8.26 7.05
CA ILE A 94 2.53 9.09 8.02
C ILE A 94 1.47 8.23 8.72
N THR A 95 0.73 7.39 7.98
CA THR A 95 -0.39 6.60 8.50
C THR A 95 -0.03 5.68 9.67
N ASN A 96 1.22 5.22 9.75
CA ASN A 96 1.65 4.26 10.76
C ASN A 96 2.88 4.70 11.58
N SER A 97 3.44 5.88 11.29
CA SER A 97 4.59 6.44 12.02
C SER A 97 4.47 6.54 13.56
N GLY A 98 3.25 6.41 14.11
CA GLY A 98 2.96 6.51 15.54
C GLY A 98 2.80 5.17 16.27
N VAL A 99 2.76 4.04 15.55
CA VAL A 99 2.52 2.72 16.17
C VAL A 99 3.75 2.22 16.91
N HIS A 100 3.54 1.32 17.87
CA HIS A 100 4.60 0.64 18.58
C HIS A 100 5.29 -0.41 17.71
N ASP A 101 6.59 -0.66 17.94
CA ASP A 101 7.37 -1.72 17.28
C ASP A 101 6.76 -3.14 17.43
N THR A 102 5.84 -3.32 18.37
CA THR A 102 5.11 -4.58 18.59
C THR A 102 3.88 -4.74 17.69
N THR A 103 3.44 -3.67 17.03
CA THR A 103 2.28 -3.63 16.14
C THR A 103 2.77 -3.81 14.72
N GLN A 104 2.27 -4.85 14.04
CA GLN A 104 2.65 -5.17 12.67
C GLN A 104 1.77 -4.43 11.67
N ILE A 105 2.40 -3.74 10.73
CA ILE A 105 1.78 -3.05 9.61
C ILE A 105 1.89 -3.91 8.37
N HIS A 106 0.72 -4.34 7.89
CA HIS A 106 0.58 -5.11 6.67
C HIS A 106 0.09 -4.19 5.55
N THR A 107 0.53 -4.46 4.33
CA THR A 107 -0.03 -3.81 3.14
C THR A 107 -0.24 -4.83 2.02
N HIS A 108 -1.31 -4.65 1.28
CA HIS A 108 -1.66 -5.48 0.13
C HIS A 108 -1.61 -4.66 -1.16
N MET A 109 -0.95 -5.21 -2.18
CA MET A 109 -0.87 -4.61 -3.51
C MET A 109 -1.37 -5.56 -4.59
N CYS A 110 -2.41 -5.13 -5.31
CA CYS A 110 -3.05 -5.86 -6.40
C CYS A 110 -2.35 -5.63 -7.76
N TYR A 111 -1.03 -5.84 -7.88
CA TYR A 111 -0.34 -5.69 -9.17
C TYR A 111 0.38 -6.96 -9.60
N SER A 112 0.62 -7.11 -10.91
CA SER A 112 1.36 -8.24 -11.49
C SER A 112 2.78 -7.87 -11.93
N ASN A 113 3.15 -6.58 -11.95
CA ASN A 113 4.49 -6.13 -12.36
C ASN A 113 4.92 -4.92 -11.52
N PHE A 114 6.03 -5.06 -10.81
CA PHE A 114 6.50 -4.12 -9.79
C PHE A 114 7.88 -3.52 -10.10
N ASN A 115 8.53 -3.96 -11.18
CA ASN A 115 9.93 -3.63 -11.45
C ASN A 115 10.21 -2.13 -11.46
N ASP A 116 9.24 -1.33 -11.91
CA ASP A 116 9.37 0.12 -12.03
C ASP A 116 9.11 0.88 -10.71
N ILE A 117 8.53 0.24 -9.70
CA ILE A 117 8.15 0.88 -8.42
C ILE A 117 8.69 0.15 -7.19
N ILE A 118 9.54 -0.86 -7.38
CA ILE A 118 10.00 -1.73 -6.29
C ILE A 118 10.69 -0.96 -5.16
N HIS A 119 11.50 0.04 -5.51
CA HIS A 119 12.17 0.89 -4.52
C HIS A 119 11.16 1.68 -3.69
N ALA A 120 10.12 2.23 -4.33
CA ALA A 120 9.07 2.93 -3.60
C ALA A 120 8.32 2.00 -2.65
N ILE A 121 8.05 0.76 -3.05
CA ILE A 121 7.41 -0.27 -2.21
C ILE A 121 8.29 -0.59 -1.00
N MET A 122 9.60 -0.73 -1.19
CA MET A 122 10.54 -0.95 -0.09
C MET A 122 10.62 0.26 0.84
N ASP A 123 10.58 1.47 0.30
CA ASP A 123 10.63 2.72 1.06
C ASP A 123 9.34 2.98 1.87
N MET A 124 8.25 2.24 1.61
CA MET A 124 7.04 2.30 2.43
C MET A 124 7.23 1.76 3.84
N ASP A 125 8.24 0.89 4.05
CA ASP A 125 8.65 0.40 5.37
C ASP A 125 7.55 -0.34 6.15
N SER A 126 6.70 -1.09 5.44
CA SER A 126 5.72 -2.00 6.05
C SER A 126 6.35 -3.34 6.44
N ASP A 127 5.95 -3.91 7.57
CA ASP A 127 6.48 -5.20 8.06
C ASP A 127 6.18 -6.37 7.10
N VAL A 128 4.96 -6.39 6.54
CA VAL A 128 4.51 -7.45 5.64
C VAL A 128 3.86 -6.87 4.40
N ILE A 129 4.39 -7.23 3.23
CA ILE A 129 3.81 -6.86 1.93
C ILE A 129 3.24 -8.11 1.28
N THR A 130 1.93 -8.11 1.05
CA THR A 130 1.25 -9.16 0.29
C THR A 130 1.04 -8.69 -1.14
N ILE A 131 1.50 -9.50 -2.09
CA ILE A 131 1.52 -9.19 -3.52
C ILE A 131 0.73 -10.27 -4.27
N GLU A 132 -0.26 -9.86 -5.07
CA GLU A 132 -1.01 -10.78 -5.93
C GLU A 132 -0.23 -11.18 -7.19
N ASN A 133 0.54 -12.26 -7.13
CA ASN A 133 1.21 -12.83 -8.31
C ASN A 133 0.30 -13.82 -9.07
N SER A 134 -0.74 -13.33 -9.74
CA SER A 134 -1.66 -14.20 -10.49
C SER A 134 -1.18 -14.56 -11.91
N ARG A 135 -0.18 -13.84 -12.46
CA ARG A 135 0.21 -13.96 -13.89
C ARG A 135 1.69 -13.70 -14.22
N SER A 136 2.58 -13.54 -13.25
CA SER A 136 3.98 -13.17 -13.51
C SER A 136 4.93 -14.33 -13.26
N ASP A 137 5.71 -14.67 -14.29
CA ASP A 137 6.79 -15.64 -14.23
C ASP A 137 7.69 -15.42 -13.00
N GLU A 138 8.28 -16.50 -12.50
CA GLU A 138 9.19 -16.62 -11.33
C GLU A 138 10.35 -15.59 -11.27
N LYS A 139 10.52 -14.76 -12.31
CA LYS A 139 11.47 -13.64 -12.36
C LYS A 139 11.18 -12.51 -11.37
N LEU A 140 9.95 -12.36 -10.86
CA LEU A 140 9.63 -11.33 -9.84
C LEU A 140 10.48 -11.46 -8.57
N LEU A 141 10.82 -12.69 -8.18
CA LEU A 141 11.57 -12.96 -6.94
C LEU A 141 13.04 -12.54 -7.01
N SER A 142 13.59 -12.40 -8.22
CA SER A 142 15.00 -11.99 -8.40
C SER A 142 15.26 -10.53 -8.04
N VAL A 143 14.22 -9.70 -7.96
CA VAL A 143 14.32 -8.26 -7.68
C VAL A 143 14.42 -7.97 -6.18
N PHE A 144 13.92 -8.87 -5.32
CA PHE A 144 13.92 -8.67 -3.87
C PHE A 144 15.25 -8.99 -3.17
N GLY A 145 16.26 -9.52 -3.87
CA GLY A 145 17.62 -9.72 -3.34
C GLY A 145 17.74 -10.71 -2.17
N GLU A 146 18.98 -11.13 -1.87
CA GLU A 146 19.29 -12.00 -0.72
C GLU A 146 19.03 -11.25 0.60
N GLY A 147 17.89 -11.50 1.24
CA GLY A 147 17.53 -10.89 2.53
C GLY A 147 16.04 -10.91 2.85
N VAL A 148 15.19 -11.07 1.84
CA VAL A 148 13.72 -11.11 2.02
C VAL A 148 13.28 -12.56 2.29
N LYS A 149 12.63 -12.79 3.44
CA LYS A 149 12.02 -14.10 3.76
C LYS A 149 10.65 -14.18 3.08
N TYR A 150 10.52 -15.08 2.10
CA TYR A 150 9.25 -15.36 1.44
C TYR A 150 8.55 -16.57 2.09
N GLY A 151 7.24 -16.46 2.30
CA GLY A 151 6.36 -17.58 2.63
C GLY A 151 5.34 -17.75 1.51
N ALA A 152 5.29 -18.93 0.88
CA ALA A 152 4.15 -19.28 0.05
C ALA A 152 2.98 -19.60 0.99
N GLY A 153 1.88 -18.86 0.85
CA GLY A 153 0.62 -19.15 1.53
C GLY A 153 0.01 -20.46 1.06
#